data_AF-A0A0Q7NBQ9-F1
#
_entry.id   AF-A0A0Q7NBQ9-F1
#
_cell.length_a   1.000
_cell.length_b   1.000
_cell.length_c   1.000
_cell.angle_alpha   90.00
_cell.angle_beta   90.00
_cell.angle_gamma   90.00
#
_symmetry.space_group_name_H-M   'P 1'
#
loop_
_entity.id
_entity.type
_entity.pdbx_description
1 polymer ?
#
loop_
_entity_poly.entity_id
_entity_poly.type
_entity_poly.pdbx_seq_one_letter_code
_entity_poly.pdbx_strand_id
1 'polypeptide(L)'
;MMPEDFSEAGFLAYADALRTLDPALSPLAAGIVAAVYQEIAADSRTFAKLFGIAHALVLREINQLTGPDAPLAITRRDARTQRTYLELTVKGEALCRLLP
;
A
#
# COMPACT_ATOMS: atom_id res chain seq x y z
N MET A 1 18.18 -15.52 15.37
CA MET A 1 16.90 -15.96 14.81
C MET A 1 16.50 -14.87 13.84
N MET A 2 16.72 -15.08 12.54
CA MET A 2 16.20 -14.16 11.53
C MET A 2 14.68 -14.32 11.56
N PRO A 3 13.89 -13.24 11.64
CA PRO A 3 12.44 -13.36 11.49
C PRO A 3 12.15 -14.03 10.15
N GLU A 4 11.12 -14.88 10.10
CA GLU A 4 10.68 -15.55 8.87
C GLU A 4 10.69 -14.55 7.72
N ASP A 5 11.49 -14.86 6.69
CA ASP A 5 11.74 -13.98 5.57
C ASP A 5 10.41 -13.44 5.05
N PHE A 6 10.26 -12.11 4.99
CA PHE A 6 9.20 -11.45 4.21
C PHE A 6 9.42 -11.84 2.74
N SER A 7 8.94 -13.02 2.39
CA SER A 7 9.06 -13.59 1.05
C SER A 7 8.05 -12.90 0.14
N GLU A 8 8.34 -12.88 -1.16
CA GLU A 8 7.40 -12.40 -2.17
C GLU A 8 6.05 -13.12 -2.07
N ALA A 9 6.07 -14.44 -1.81
CA ALA A 9 4.86 -15.23 -1.60
C ALA A 9 4.08 -14.77 -0.37
N GLY A 10 4.76 -14.46 0.74
CA GLY A 10 4.14 -13.93 1.95
C GLY A 10 3.50 -12.56 1.72
N PHE A 11 4.18 -11.67 1.00
CA PHE A 11 3.63 -10.37 0.62
C PHE A 11 2.36 -10.50 -0.23
N LEU A 12 2.38 -11.35 -1.26
CA LEU A 12 1.22 -11.56 -2.12
C LEU A 12 0.06 -12.20 -1.36
N ALA A 13 0.33 -13.19 -0.51
CA ALA A 13 -0.69 -13.82 0.33
C ALA A 13 -1.33 -12.80 1.29
N TYR A 14 -0.55 -11.91 1.89
CA TYR A 14 -1.04 -10.84 2.75
C TYR A 14 -1.91 -9.84 1.97
N ALA A 15 -1.48 -9.43 0.78
CA ALA A 15 -2.25 -8.54 -0.07
C ALA A 15 -3.59 -9.17 -0.51
N ASP A 16 -3.61 -10.46 -0.83
CA ASP A 16 -4.86 -11.16 -1.16
C ASP A 16 -5.78 -11.33 0.06
N ALA A 17 -5.21 -11.53 1.26
CA ALA A 17 -5.98 -11.55 2.50
C ALA A 17 -6.62 -10.19 2.81
N LEU A 18 -5.91 -9.07 2.57
CA LEU A 18 -6.49 -7.72 2.68
C LEU A 18 -7.71 -7.56 1.77
N ARG A 19 -7.65 -8.08 0.54
CA ARG A 19 -8.78 -8.03 -0.41
C ARG A 19 -9.94 -8.92 -0.01
N THR A 20 -9.67 -9.98 0.75
CA THR A 20 -10.72 -10.84 1.31
C THR A 20 -11.48 -10.10 2.42
N LEU A 21 -10.77 -9.30 3.23
CA LEU A 21 -11.37 -8.47 4.27
C LEU A 21 -12.05 -7.20 3.71
N ASP A 22 -11.45 -6.57 2.70
CA ASP A 22 -12.00 -5.41 1.99
C ASP A 22 -12.04 -5.66 0.47
N PRO A 23 -13.14 -6.25 -0.05
CA PRO A 23 -13.29 -6.55 -1.46
C PRO A 23 -13.31 -5.32 -2.39
N ALA A 24 -13.44 -4.11 -1.84
CA ALA A 24 -13.32 -2.89 -2.63
C ALA A 24 -11.87 -2.59 -3.04
N LEU A 25 -10.89 -3.20 -2.38
CA LEU A 25 -9.49 -3.08 -2.75
C LEU A 25 -9.17 -3.85 -4.03
N SER A 26 -8.66 -3.13 -5.01
CA SER A 26 -8.02 -3.74 -6.17
C SER A 26 -6.75 -4.50 -5.75
N PRO A 27 -6.21 -5.38 -6.62
CA PRO A 27 -4.90 -6.02 -6.38
C PRO A 27 -3.79 -5.01 -6.09
N LEU A 28 -3.74 -3.93 -6.87
CA LEU A 28 -2.72 -2.89 -6.72
C LEU A 28 -2.93 -2.10 -5.42
N ALA A 29 -4.18 -1.83 -5.07
CA ALA A 29 -4.52 -1.13 -3.85
C ALA A 29 -4.10 -1.88 -2.59
N ALA A 30 -4.42 -3.17 -2.53
CA ALA A 30 -4.03 -4.02 -1.42
C ALA A 30 -2.51 -4.14 -1.32
N GLY A 31 -1.81 -4.23 -2.46
CA GLY A 31 -0.35 -4.20 -2.49
C GLY A 31 0.23 -2.89 -1.93
N ILE A 32 -0.34 -1.73 -2.26
CA ILE A 32 0.10 -0.43 -1.73
C ILE A 32 -0.13 -0.37 -0.21
N VAL A 33 -1.31 -0.77 0.28
CA VAL A 33 -1.63 -0.81 1.71
C VAL A 33 -0.66 -1.73 2.47
N ALA A 34 -0.45 -2.95 1.96
CA ALA A 34 0.49 -3.91 2.53
C ALA A 34 1.92 -3.36 2.57
N ALA A 35 2.39 -2.73 1.50
CA ALA A 35 3.74 -2.18 1.41
C ALA A 35 3.97 -1.01 2.39
N VAL A 36 2.94 -0.20 2.66
CA VAL A 36 3.03 0.85 3.69
C VAL A 36 3.06 0.24 5.08
N TYR A 37 2.19 -0.74 5.36
CA TYR A 37 2.11 -1.41 6.68
C TYR A 37 3.38 -2.16 7.05
N GLN A 38 3.97 -2.87 6.09
CA GLN A 38 5.19 -3.67 6.27
C GLN A 38 6.47 -2.84 6.11
N GLU A 39 6.36 -1.51 6.05
CA GLU A 39 7.47 -0.56 5.90
C GLU A 39 8.35 -0.78 4.64
N ILE A 40 7.82 -1.44 3.62
CA ILE A 40 8.49 -1.71 2.34
C ILE A 40 8.54 -0.43 1.49
N ALA A 41 7.43 0.31 1.41
CA ALA A 41 7.34 1.55 0.65
C ALA A 41 6.25 2.48 1.18
N ALA A 42 6.66 3.67 1.65
CA ALA A 42 5.76 4.75 2.09
C ALA A 42 5.54 5.84 1.02
N ASP A 43 5.98 5.62 -0.23
CA ASP A 43 5.76 6.58 -1.31
C ASP A 43 5.59 5.94 -2.69
N SER A 44 4.87 6.65 -3.56
CA SER A 44 4.49 6.20 -4.90
C SER A 44 5.66 5.81 -5.81
N ARG A 45 6.82 6.46 -5.67
CA ARG A 45 7.98 6.22 -6.55
C ARG A 45 8.77 5.00 -6.09
N THR A 46 8.94 4.86 -4.77
CA THR A 46 9.59 3.68 -4.18
C THR A 46 8.78 2.44 -4.50
N PHE A 47 7.46 2.48 -4.29
CA PHE A 47 6.56 1.40 -4.66
C PHE A 47 6.65 1.05 -6.16
N ALA A 48 6.49 2.04 -7.05
CA ALA A 48 6.59 1.83 -8.49
C ALA A 48 7.92 1.17 -8.90
N LYS A 49 9.03 1.62 -8.31
CA LYS A 49 10.37 1.08 -8.61
C LYS A 49 10.54 -0.35 -8.10
N LEU A 50 10.16 -0.64 -6.86
CA LEU A 50 10.36 -1.96 -6.25
C LEU A 50 9.51 -3.04 -6.92
N PHE A 51 8.27 -2.72 -7.25
CA PHE A 51 7.31 -3.68 -7.83
C PHE A 51 7.33 -3.68 -9.37
N GLY A 52 8.20 -2.88 -10.01
CA GLY A 52 8.28 -2.82 -11.48
C GLY A 52 7.02 -2.28 -12.16
N ILE A 53 6.25 -1.43 -11.48
CA ILE A 53 4.96 -0.90 -11.96
C ILE A 53 5.15 0.53 -12.46
N ALA A 54 4.48 0.87 -13.57
CA ALA A 54 4.47 2.24 -14.08
C ALA A 54 3.96 3.23 -13.02
N HIS A 55 4.74 4.28 -12.72
CA HIS A 55 4.42 5.26 -11.68
C HIS A 55 3.04 5.91 -11.86
N ALA A 56 2.61 6.14 -13.11
CA ALA A 56 1.29 6.70 -13.41
C ALA A 56 0.13 5.78 -12.96
N LEU A 57 0.30 4.46 -13.03
CA LEU A 57 -0.71 3.50 -12.53
C LEU A 57 -0.78 3.55 -11.00
N VAL A 58 0.38 3.59 -10.34
CA VAL A 58 0.45 3.74 -8.88
C VAL A 58 -0.22 5.04 -8.42
N LEU A 59 0.01 6.16 -9.12
CA LEU A 59 -0.64 7.44 -8.80
C LEU A 59 -2.15 7.41 -9.01
N ARG A 60 -2.61 6.79 -10.10
CA ARG A 60 -4.05 6.60 -10.34
C ARG A 60 -4.68 5.85 -9.18
N GLU A 61 -4.06 4.77 -8.74
CA GLU A 61 -4.58 3.94 -7.66
C GLU A 61 -4.59 4.69 -6.32
N ILE A 62 -3.49 5.37 -5.97
CA ILE A 62 -3.41 6.20 -4.75
C ILE A 62 -4.53 7.25 -4.71
N ASN A 63 -4.83 7.89 -5.84
CA ASN A 63 -5.90 8.88 -5.91
C ASN A 63 -7.30 8.27 -5.73
N GLN A 64 -7.48 6.97 -5.97
CA GLN A 64 -8.72 6.25 -5.70
C GLN A 64 -8.81 5.75 -4.25
N LEU A 65 -7.66 5.54 -3.59
CA LEU A 65 -7.54 5.02 -2.23
C LEU A 65 -7.38 6.09 -1.14
N THR A 66 -7.66 7.35 -1.48
CA THR A 66 -7.48 8.48 -0.55
C THR A 66 -8.78 9.28 -0.47
N GLY A 67 -9.18 9.64 0.74
CA GLY A 67 -10.48 10.24 1.04
C GLY A 67 -10.88 10.03 2.50
N PRO A 68 -12.04 10.54 2.94
CA PRO A 68 -12.46 10.52 4.36
C PRO A 68 -12.48 9.12 5.00
N ASP A 69 -12.86 8.09 4.25
CA ASP A 69 -13.02 6.72 4.74
C ASP A 69 -12.00 5.73 4.15
N ALA A 70 -10.89 6.25 3.63
CA ALA A 70 -9.91 5.46 2.91
C ALA A 70 -8.86 4.85 3.86
N PRO A 71 -8.24 3.71 3.51
CA PRO A 71 -7.21 3.09 4.34
C PRO A 71 -5.88 3.85 4.34
N LEU A 72 -5.69 4.77 3.38
CA LEU A 72 -4.47 5.56 3.22
C LEU A 72 -4.76 7.06 3.23
N ALA A 73 -3.84 7.82 3.82
CA ALA A 73 -3.81 9.27 3.75
C ALA A 73 -2.56 9.74 2.99
N ILE A 74 -2.69 10.84 2.26
CA ILE A 74 -1.56 11.51 1.63
C ILE A 74 -1.02 12.56 2.59
N THR A 75 0.21 12.39 3.04
CA THR A 75 0.86 13.34 3.94
C THR A 75 1.59 14.44 3.19
N ARG A 76 2.14 14.13 2.01
CA ARG A 76 2.88 15.09 1.21
C ARG A 76 2.90 14.72 -0.27
N ARG A 77 2.94 15.74 -1.13
CA ARG A 77 3.23 15.58 -2.56
C ARG A 77 4.40 16.45 -2.97
N ASP A 78 5.29 15.88 -3.78
CA ASP A 78 6.38 16.60 -4.43
C ASP A 78 5.93 17.04 -5.83
N ALA A 79 5.77 18.34 -6.04
CA ALA A 79 5.21 18.89 -7.29
C ALA A 79 6.10 18.64 -8.51
N ARG A 80 7.44 18.56 -8.33
CA ARG A 80 8.39 18.37 -9.44
C ARG A 80 8.42 16.94 -9.93
N THR A 81 8.36 15.99 -9.00
CA THR A 81 8.53 14.56 -9.29
C THR A 81 7.22 13.78 -9.26
N GLN A 82 6.11 14.41 -8.88
CA GLN A 82 4.83 13.76 -8.62
C GLN A 82 4.93 12.62 -7.60
N ARG A 83 5.95 12.63 -6.73
CA ARG A 83 6.08 11.66 -5.65
C ARG A 83 5.01 11.97 -4.61
N THR A 84 4.20 10.97 -4.28
CA THR A 84 3.16 11.06 -3.26
C THR A 84 3.55 10.19 -2.09
N TYR A 85 3.61 10.78 -0.90
CA TYR A 85 3.94 10.13 0.37
C TYR A 85 2.65 9.73 1.09
N LEU A 86 2.66 8.54 1.68
CA LEU A 86 1.49 7.86 2.20
C LEU A 86 1.72 7.44 3.65
N GLU A 87 0.65 7.48 4.43
CA GLU A 87 0.56 6.84 5.74
C GLU A 87 -0.76 6.07 5.84
N LEU A 88 -0.81 5.05 6.69
CA LEU A 88 -2.06 4.37 7.00
C LEU A 88 -2.95 5.31 7.82
N THR A 89 -4.25 5.31 7.52
CA THR A 89 -5.23 5.87 8.43
C THR A 89 -5.44 4.90 9.60
N VAL A 90 -6.13 5.35 10.65
CA VAL A 90 -6.57 4.47 11.75
C VAL A 90 -7.33 3.24 11.22
N LYS A 91 -8.16 3.44 10.18
CA LYS A 91 -8.87 2.34 9.50
C LYS A 91 -7.92 1.40 8.77
N GLY A 92 -6.95 1.95 8.03
CA GLY A 92 -5.93 1.15 7.34
C GLY A 92 -5.10 0.32 8.30
N GLU A 93 -4.63 0.92 9.41
CA GLU A 93 -3.91 0.17 10.45
C GLU A 93 -4.78 -0.94 11.06
N ALA A 94 -6.04 -0.64 11.39
CA ALA A 94 -6.95 -1.61 11.94
C ALA A 94 -7.16 -2.78 10.97
N LEU A 95 -7.38 -2.51 9.69
CA LEU A 95 -7.53 -3.53 8.65
C LEU A 95 -6.31 -4.44 8.58
N CYS A 96 -5.11 -3.87 8.54
CA CYS A 96 -3.87 -4.63 8.47
C CYS A 96 -3.62 -5.50 9.72
N ARG A 97 -3.97 -5.01 10.91
CA ARG A 97 -3.80 -5.76 12.17
C ARG A 97 -4.77 -6.93 12.35
N LEU A 98 -5.82 -7.02 11.53
CA LEU A 98 -6.72 -8.18 11.53
C LEU A 98 -6.08 -9.41 10.87
N LEU A 99 -5.00 -9.21 10.12
CA LEU A 99 -4.25 -10.26 9.46
C LEU A 99 -3.02 -10.65 10.30
N PRO A 100 -2.69 -11.94 10.34
CA PRO A 100 -1.51 -12.45 11.04
C PRO A 100 -0.20 -11.94 10.42
#